data_AF-A0A840C9D0-F1
#
_entry.id   AF-A0A840C9D0-F1
#
_cell.length_a   1.000
_cell.length_b   1.000
_cell.length_c   1.000
_cell.angle_alpha   90.00
_cell.angle_beta   90.00
_cell.angle_gamma   90.00
#
_symmetry.space_group_name_H-M   'P 1'
#
loop_
_entity.id
_entity.type
_entity.pdbx_description
1 polymer ?
#
loop_
_entity_poly.entity_id
_entity_poly.type
_entity_poly.pdbx_seq_one_letter_code
_entity_poly.pdbx_strand_id
1 'polypeptide(L)'
;MPEIAPISTPPLPPGRDAKLRAAAEQLEAGFLSEMLKSAGIGKVSGAFGGGAGEEQFASFLRQAQATEMVRAGGIGLAEHLFEALKERADAQG
;
A
#
# COMPACT_ATOMS: atom_id res chain seq x y z
N MET A 1 3.55 -49.53 6.81
CA MET A 1 4.16 -48.25 6.44
C MET A 1 3.35 -47.16 7.14
N PRO A 2 3.95 -46.21 7.88
CA PRO A 2 3.17 -45.10 8.40
C PRO A 2 2.85 -44.15 7.24
N GLU A 3 1.57 -43.90 7.04
CA GLU A 3 1.06 -42.95 6.07
C GLU A 3 1.25 -41.54 6.64
N ILE A 4 2.03 -40.72 5.95
CA ILE A 4 2.28 -39.31 6.32
C ILE A 4 1.09 -38.48 5.85
N ALA A 5 0.23 -38.10 6.80
CA ALA A 5 -0.89 -37.20 6.51
C ALA A 5 -0.36 -35.81 6.09
N PRO A 6 -1.00 -35.15 5.10
CA PRO A 6 -0.59 -33.81 4.68
C PRO A 6 -0.82 -32.81 5.81
N ILE A 7 0.20 -31.98 6.06
CA ILE A 7 0.12 -30.89 7.03
C ILE A 7 -0.84 -29.85 6.44
N SER A 8 -2.08 -29.80 6.94
CA SER A 8 -3.00 -28.71 6.63
C SER A 8 -2.59 -27.50 7.47
N THR A 9 -2.08 -26.46 6.81
CA THR A 9 -1.86 -25.15 7.43
C THR A 9 -3.19 -24.62 7.94
N PRO A 10 -3.33 -24.35 9.25
CA PRO A 10 -4.58 -23.84 9.79
C PRO A 10 -4.88 -22.45 9.20
N PRO A 11 -6.14 -22.14 8.86
CA PRO A 11 -6.52 -20.79 8.47
C PRO A 11 -6.21 -19.84 9.62
N LEU A 12 -5.50 -18.78 9.26
CA LEU A 12 -4.98 -17.76 10.14
C LEU A 12 -6.09 -16.99 10.84
N PRO A 13 -5.88 -16.51 12.09
CA PRO A 13 -6.92 -15.77 12.80
C PRO A 13 -7.35 -14.54 11.97
N PRO A 14 -8.67 -14.28 11.87
CA PRO A 14 -9.27 -13.32 10.93
C PRO A 14 -8.76 -11.87 11.06
N GLY A 15 -8.07 -11.54 12.16
CA GLY A 15 -7.44 -10.23 12.36
C GLY A 15 -6.05 -10.07 11.74
N ARG A 16 -5.35 -11.16 11.39
CA ARG A 16 -4.00 -11.08 10.79
C ARG A 16 -4.07 -10.69 9.32
N ASP A 17 -4.90 -11.38 8.55
CA ASP A 17 -5.10 -11.10 7.12
C ASP A 17 -5.64 -9.69 6.90
N ALA A 18 -6.58 -9.24 7.73
CA ALA A 18 -7.08 -7.86 7.69
C ALA A 18 -5.95 -6.83 7.89
N LYS A 19 -5.00 -7.07 8.81
CA LYS A 19 -3.83 -6.20 9.02
C LYS A 19 -2.87 -6.23 7.84
N LEU A 20 -2.62 -7.40 7.25
CA LEU A 20 -1.76 -7.53 6.08
C LEU A 20 -2.37 -6.83 4.86
N ARG A 21 -3.70 -6.95 4.68
CA ARG A 21 -4.43 -6.25 3.61
C ARG A 21 -4.38 -4.73 3.79
N ALA A 22 -4.62 -4.25 5.01
CA ALA A 22 -4.49 -2.82 5.31
C ALA A 22 -3.06 -2.29 5.11
N ALA A 23 -2.03 -3.09 5.41
CA ALA A 23 -0.63 -2.73 5.14
C ALA A 23 -0.35 -2.69 3.63
N ALA A 24 -0.88 -3.64 2.87
CA ALA A 24 -0.73 -3.67 1.41
C ALA A 24 -1.41 -2.46 0.72
N GLU A 25 -2.62 -2.09 1.15
CA GLU A 25 -3.31 -0.88 0.71
C GLU A 25 -2.51 0.40 1.00
N GLN A 26 -1.91 0.49 2.19
CA GLN A 26 -1.05 1.63 2.56
C GLN A 26 0.21 1.71 1.69
N LEU A 27 0.81 0.57 1.34
CA LEU A 27 1.96 0.52 0.46
C LEU A 27 1.60 0.96 -0.97
N GLU A 28 0.46 0.53 -1.50
CA GLU A 28 -0.03 0.99 -2.81
C GLU A 28 -0.33 2.49 -2.79
N ALA A 29 -0.95 3.02 -1.72
CA ALA A 29 -1.19 4.45 -1.58
C ALA A 29 0.13 5.24 -1.54
N GLY A 30 1.13 4.76 -0.83
CA GLY A 30 2.47 5.38 -0.81
C GLY A 30 3.11 5.40 -2.21
N PHE A 31 3.03 4.28 -2.94
CA PHE A 31 3.50 4.19 -4.31
C PHE A 31 2.80 5.21 -5.23
N LEU A 32 1.46 5.25 -5.20
CA LEU A 32 0.67 6.19 -6.00
C LEU A 32 0.98 7.64 -5.65
N SER A 33 1.22 7.98 -4.38
CA SER A 33 1.62 9.33 -3.96
C SER A 33 2.93 9.79 -4.61
N GLU A 34 3.91 8.90 -4.75
CA GLU A 34 5.17 9.18 -5.47
C GLU A 34 4.98 9.21 -6.98
N MET A 35 4.05 8.42 -7.55
CA MET A 35 3.70 8.52 -8.97
C MET A 35 3.03 9.86 -9.28
N LEU A 36 2.11 10.33 -8.43
CA LEU A 36 1.47 11.65 -8.54
C LEU A 36 2.53 12.77 -8.49
N LYS A 37 3.49 12.67 -7.57
CA LYS A 37 4.64 13.59 -7.50
C LYS A 37 5.41 13.65 -8.82
N SER A 38 5.72 12.47 -9.36
CA SER A 38 6.55 12.29 -10.56
C SER A 38 5.82 12.80 -11.81
N ALA A 39 4.50 12.60 -11.87
CA ALA A 39 3.62 13.17 -12.89
C ALA A 39 3.47 14.70 -12.80
N GLY A 40 4.04 15.33 -11.76
CA GLY A 40 4.01 16.77 -11.56
C GLY A 40 2.76 17.30 -10.87
N ILE A 41 1.92 16.41 -10.33
CA ILE A 41 0.75 16.82 -9.55
C ILE A 41 1.21 17.50 -8.26
N GLY A 42 0.64 18.67 -7.98
CA GLY A 42 1.02 19.47 -6.82
C GLY A 42 2.36 20.20 -6.95
N LYS A 43 2.99 20.22 -8.13
CA LYS A 43 4.09 21.14 -8.41
C LYS A 43 3.54 22.56 -8.52
N VAL A 44 4.14 23.49 -7.80
CA VAL A 44 3.79 24.92 -7.91
C VAL A 44 4.49 25.50 -9.13
N SER A 45 3.71 26.03 -10.07
CA SER A 45 4.21 26.66 -11.29
C SER A 45 4.29 28.18 -11.11
N GLY A 46 5.49 28.74 -10.98
CA GLY A 46 5.71 30.19 -11.11
C GLY A 46 6.84 30.75 -10.25
N ALA A 47 7.37 31.91 -10.65
CA ALA A 47 8.47 32.62 -9.98
C ALA A 47 8.11 33.18 -8.58
N PHE A 48 6.86 33.01 -8.12
CA PHE A 48 6.31 33.58 -6.88
C PHE A 48 5.60 32.55 -5.98
N GLY A 49 5.63 31.25 -6.32
CA GLY A 49 5.00 30.18 -5.52
C GLY A 49 5.97 29.01 -5.32
N GLY A 50 5.91 28.35 -4.17
CA GLY A 50 6.77 27.20 -3.84
C GLY A 50 7.66 27.40 -2.62
N GLY A 51 7.16 28.04 -1.56
CA GLY A 51 7.84 27.96 -0.26
C GLY A 51 7.82 26.53 0.31
N ALA A 52 8.76 26.19 1.20
CA ALA A 52 8.82 24.86 1.83
C ALA A 52 7.49 24.41 2.51
N GLY A 53 6.66 25.37 2.94
CA GLY A 53 5.31 25.10 3.43
C GLY A 53 4.38 24.53 2.36
N GLU A 54 4.38 25.09 1.15
CA GLU A 54 3.53 24.62 0.03
C GLU A 54 3.93 23.22 -0.44
N GLU A 55 5.22 22.89 -0.49
CA GLU A 55 5.67 21.53 -0.83
C GLU A 55 5.14 20.48 0.16
N GLN A 56 5.08 20.82 1.44
CA GLN A 56 4.53 19.94 2.47
C GLN A 56 3.00 19.82 2.37
N PHE A 57 2.29 20.91 2.05
CA PHE A 57 0.85 20.81 1.76
C PHE A 57 0.58 19.96 0.50
N ALA A 58 1.40 20.10 -0.54
CA ALA A 58 1.30 19.31 -1.76
C ALA A 58 1.56 17.82 -1.50
N SER A 59 2.47 17.46 -0.57
CA SER A 59 2.72 16.07 -0.20
C SER A 59 1.50 15.46 0.50
N PHE A 60 0.87 16.20 1.44
CA PHE A 60 -0.37 15.75 2.09
C PHE A 60 -1.53 15.58 1.11
N LEU A 61 -1.71 16.51 0.18
CA LEU A 61 -2.75 16.41 -0.84
C LEU A 61 -2.55 15.19 -1.74
N ARG A 62 -1.31 14.94 -2.21
CA ARG A 62 -1.00 13.74 -2.98
C ARG A 62 -1.25 12.46 -2.19
N GLN A 63 -0.89 12.43 -0.91
CA GLN A 63 -1.16 11.26 -0.06
C GLN A 63 -2.66 11.00 0.12
N ALA A 64 -3.46 12.05 0.34
CA ALA A 64 -4.91 11.94 0.45
C ALA A 64 -5.52 11.43 -0.87
N GLN A 65 -5.12 11.99 -2.01
CA GLN A 65 -5.57 11.53 -3.32
C GLN A 65 -5.20 10.08 -3.58
N ALA A 66 -3.96 9.68 -3.30
CA ALA A 66 -3.51 8.30 -3.47
C ALA A 66 -4.29 7.32 -2.59
N THR A 67 -4.64 7.72 -1.36
CA THR A 67 -5.48 6.91 -0.46
C THR A 67 -6.88 6.71 -1.04
N GLU A 68 -7.50 7.78 -1.56
CA GLU A 68 -8.81 7.68 -2.21
C GLU A 68 -8.74 6.86 -3.50
N MET A 69 -7.65 6.93 -4.26
CA MET A 69 -7.44 6.07 -5.44
C MET A 69 -7.43 4.59 -5.05
N VAL A 70 -6.71 4.21 -3.99
CA VAL A 70 -6.72 2.82 -3.48
C VAL A 70 -8.13 2.41 -3.04
N ARG A 71 -8.84 3.25 -2.28
CA ARG A 71 -10.23 3.00 -1.87
C ARG A 71 -11.18 2.82 -3.05
N ALA A 72 -10.93 3.52 -4.16
CA ALA A 72 -11.70 3.43 -5.39
C ALA A 72 -11.32 2.23 -6.28
N GLY A 73 -10.37 1.39 -5.86
CA GLY A 73 -9.95 0.18 -6.56
C GLY A 73 -8.46 0.12 -6.93
N GLY A 74 -7.73 1.23 -6.77
CA GLY A 74 -6.29 1.30 -6.97
C GLY A 74 -5.84 0.95 -8.39
N ILE A 75 -4.61 0.46 -8.50
CA ILE A 75 -4.02 -0.11 -9.72
C ILE A 75 -3.81 -1.62 -9.60
N GLY A 76 -4.23 -2.23 -8.49
CA GLY A 76 -4.14 -3.66 -8.21
C GLY A 76 -2.85 -4.11 -7.52
N LEU A 77 -1.98 -3.17 -7.11
CA LEU A 77 -0.73 -3.52 -6.45
C LEU A 77 -0.95 -4.08 -5.03
N ALA A 78 -1.97 -3.61 -4.31
CA ALA A 78 -2.27 -4.09 -2.97
C ALA A 78 -2.53 -5.61 -2.92
N GLU A 79 -3.13 -6.21 -3.95
CA GLU A 79 -3.36 -7.67 -3.93
C GLU A 79 -2.05 -8.45 -4.01
N HIS A 80 -1.15 -8.06 -4.92
CA HIS A 80 0.16 -8.69 -5.03
C HIS A 80 1.01 -8.51 -3.77
N LEU A 81 0.94 -7.33 -3.15
CA LEU A 81 1.63 -7.04 -1.89
C LEU A 81 1.04 -7.84 -0.73
N PHE A 82 -0.28 -7.99 -0.67
CA PHE A 82 -0.95 -8.79 0.35
C PHE A 82 -0.49 -10.24 0.31
N GLU A 83 -0.51 -10.87 -0.87
CA GLU A 83 -0.08 -12.27 -1.03
C GLU A 83 1.41 -12.44 -0.66
N ALA A 84 2.28 -11.53 -1.09
CA ALA A 84 3.70 -11.56 -0.72
C ALA A 84 3.94 -11.38 0.80
N LEU A 85 3.19 -10.47 1.44
CA LEU A 85 3.27 -10.25 2.88
C LEU A 85 2.75 -11.46 3.67
N LYS A 86 1.69 -12.11 3.17
CA LYS A 86 1.11 -13.32 3.75
C LYS A 86 2.05 -14.50 3.66
N GLU A 87 2.62 -14.78 2.49
CA GLU A 87 3.62 -15.84 2.29
C GLU A 87 4.80 -15.67 3.26
N ARG A 88 5.33 -14.44 3.37
CA ARG A 88 6.42 -14.12 4.29
C ARG A 88 6.03 -14.30 5.76
N ALA A 89 4.80 -14.00 6.13
CA ALA A 89 4.30 -14.17 7.49
C ALA A 89 4.07 -15.64 7.84
N ASP A 90 3.64 -16.46 6.87
CA ASP A 90 3.48 -17.90 7.02
C ASP A 90 4.83 -18.63 7.12
N ALA A 91 5.85 -18.18 6.37
CA ALA A 91 7.20 -18.74 6.45
C ALA A 91 7.94 -18.46 7.79
N GLN A 92 7.44 -17.52 8.60
CA GLN A 92 8.04 -17.13 9.89
C GLN A 92 7.27 -17.68 11.11
N GLY A 93 6.17 -18.41 10.89
CA GLY A 93 5.36 -19.05 11.94
C GLY A 93 5.61 -20.55 12.01
#